data_AF-A0A7R9PL03-F1
#
_entry.id   AF-A0A7R9PL03-F1
#
_cell.length_a   1.000
_cell.length_b   1.000
_cell.length_c   1.000
_cell.angle_alpha   90.00
_cell.angle_beta   90.00
_cell.angle_gamma   90.00
#
_symmetry.space_group_name_H-M   'P 1'
#
loop_
_entity.id
_entity.type
_entity.pdbx_description
1 polymer ?
#
loop_
_entity_poly.entity_id
_entity_poly.type
_entity_poly.pdbx_seq_one_letter_code
_entity_poly.pdbx_strand_id
1 'polypeptide(L)'
;MDGTILVVAATDGQMPQTVEHLLLAKQIGVKRVVVFINKVDQVDEDVVELIEIEIRELLSDFGYDGVNSPIICGSALLALRGDTSEIGEPSIRRLLNAIDEHIPTPVRDYTSPSLLPIDNAFTVPGRGTVVIGTLYRGTLKKNAEVELLGFDENIKTTVSDVQVFKKSVLEAKAGDNIGALLRGVRIHVVRRGMLLCASGSEKLSNHYEAKIYFLSRAEGGRSKPVTSRYIQQLFSKTWNISCRIDISPDVGMIMPGEHAPVYLTLMRRMVMTLGQPFTIRENNATVATGPGYNASDPCGSPLLGDLFPLSQMQGSYEKDRLNAIVLS
;
A
#
# COMPACT_ATOMS: atom_id res chain seq x y z
N MET A 1 -6.26 6.31 0.52
CA MET A 1 -6.86 7.66 0.56
C MET A 1 -7.49 7.88 -0.80
N ASP A 2 -8.78 8.20 -0.83
CA ASP A 2 -9.56 8.26 -2.09
C ASP A 2 -9.42 9.63 -2.79
N GLY A 3 -9.11 10.67 -2.01
CA GLY A 3 -8.75 12.00 -2.48
C GLY A 3 -7.95 12.74 -1.40
N THR A 4 -7.39 13.89 -1.76
CA THR A 4 -6.75 14.81 -0.82
C THR A 4 -7.21 16.24 -1.08
N ILE A 5 -7.19 17.06 -0.02
CA ILE A 5 -7.42 18.51 -0.12
C ILE A 5 -6.06 19.18 0.01
N LEU A 6 -5.62 19.87 -1.04
CA LEU A 6 -4.41 20.69 -1.02
C LEU A 6 -4.78 22.10 -0.61
N VAL A 7 -4.29 22.55 0.54
CA VAL A 7 -4.52 23.92 1.02
C VAL A 7 -3.29 24.76 0.72
N VAL A 8 -3.48 25.86 0.00
CA VAL A 8 -2.43 26.82 -0.36
C VAL A 8 -2.86 28.21 0.13
N ALA A 9 -1.95 28.98 0.71
CA ALA A 9 -2.27 30.35 1.10
C ALA A 9 -2.08 31.29 -0.09
N ALA A 10 -3.08 32.13 -0.40
CA ALA A 10 -2.99 33.16 -1.44
C ALA A 10 -1.86 34.17 -1.17
N THR A 11 -1.46 34.34 0.10
CA THR A 11 -0.36 35.25 0.47
C THR A 11 1.02 34.74 0.06
N ASP A 12 1.20 33.43 0.06
CA ASP A 12 2.52 32.79 -0.06
C ASP A 12 2.66 32.01 -1.38
N GLY A 13 1.56 31.67 -2.04
CA GLY A 13 1.55 30.88 -3.26
C GLY A 13 2.07 29.46 -3.05
N GLN A 14 2.63 28.87 -4.11
CA GLN A 14 3.25 27.55 -4.03
C GLN A 14 4.58 27.61 -3.26
N MET A 15 4.73 26.75 -2.26
CA MET A 15 5.95 26.63 -1.46
C MET A 15 6.63 25.29 -1.76
N PRO A 16 7.94 25.14 -1.44
CA PRO A 16 8.63 23.86 -1.59
C PRO A 16 7.93 22.70 -0.85
N GLN A 17 7.23 22.97 0.25
CA GLN A 17 6.44 21.96 0.95
C GLN A 17 5.21 21.49 0.14
N THR A 18 4.62 22.35 -0.69
CA THR A 18 3.48 22.00 -1.56
C THR A 18 3.85 20.90 -2.54
N VAL A 19 5.06 20.98 -3.10
CA VAL A 19 5.65 19.96 -3.98
C VAL A 19 5.82 18.63 -3.24
N GLU A 20 6.39 18.67 -2.04
CA GLU A 20 6.60 17.47 -1.23
C GLU A 20 5.27 16.78 -0.87
N HIS A 21 4.25 17.56 -0.47
CA HIS A 21 2.93 17.02 -0.16
C HIS A 21 2.28 16.32 -1.35
N LEU A 22 2.40 16.87 -2.56
CA LEU A 22 1.85 16.26 -3.76
C LEU A 22 2.63 15.01 -4.19
N LEU A 23 3.95 15.01 -4.03
CA LEU A 23 4.78 13.84 -4.26
C LEU A 23 4.37 12.69 -3.33
N LEU A 24 4.20 12.96 -2.03
CA LEU A 24 3.75 11.97 -1.05
C LEU A 24 2.34 11.46 -1.36
N ALA A 25 1.41 12.36 -1.70
CA ALA A 25 0.05 11.99 -2.09
C ALA A 25 0.06 11.03 -3.29
N LYS A 26 0.93 11.28 -4.27
CA LYS A 26 1.11 10.42 -5.45
C LYS A 26 1.65 9.04 -5.07
N GLN A 27 2.65 8.99 -4.20
CA GLN A 27 3.24 7.74 -3.73
C GLN A 27 2.23 6.85 -2.97
N ILE A 28 1.31 7.46 -2.23
CA ILE A 28 0.22 6.76 -1.52
C ILE A 28 -0.91 6.33 -2.49
N GLY A 29 -0.86 6.75 -3.74
CA GLY A 29 -1.81 6.37 -4.79
C GLY A 29 -3.06 7.24 -4.83
N VAL A 30 -3.03 8.46 -4.27
CA VAL A 30 -4.12 9.42 -4.39
C VAL A 30 -4.26 9.83 -5.85
N LYS A 31 -5.47 9.68 -6.41
CA LYS A 31 -5.76 9.96 -7.84
C LYS A 31 -6.45 11.30 -8.08
N ARG A 32 -7.16 11.82 -7.07
CA ARG A 32 -7.96 13.05 -7.14
C ARG A 32 -7.49 14.03 -6.08
N VAL A 33 -7.31 15.28 -6.49
CA VAL A 33 -6.88 16.37 -5.62
C VAL A 33 -7.90 17.49 -5.77
N VAL A 34 -8.37 18.02 -4.64
CA VAL A 34 -9.18 19.24 -4.59
C VAL A 34 -8.31 20.33 -3.97
N VAL A 35 -8.26 21.52 -4.56
CA VAL A 35 -7.43 22.61 -4.06
C VAL A 35 -8.29 23.66 -3.37
N PHE A 36 -7.83 24.14 -2.21
CA PHE A 36 -8.41 25.30 -1.54
C PHE A 36 -7.35 26.40 -1.40
N ILE A 37 -7.57 27.52 -2.09
CA ILE A 37 -6.76 28.74 -1.97
C ILE A 37 -7.34 29.55 -0.80
N ASN A 38 -6.60 29.58 0.30
CA ASN A 38 -7.00 30.20 1.56
C ASN A 38 -6.43 31.62 1.70
N LYS A 39 -7.01 32.43 2.60
CA LYS A 39 -6.61 33.83 2.88
C LYS A 39 -6.80 34.79 1.71
N VAL A 40 -7.79 34.56 0.86
CA VAL A 40 -8.13 35.47 -0.26
C VAL A 40 -8.54 36.85 0.23
N ASP A 41 -8.96 37.00 1.49
CA ASP A 41 -9.24 38.29 2.12
C ASP A 41 -8.03 39.24 2.24
N GLN A 42 -6.81 38.72 2.04
CA GLN A 42 -5.56 39.47 2.23
C GLN A 42 -4.90 39.88 0.90
N VAL A 43 -5.49 39.52 -0.24
CA VAL A 43 -4.85 39.63 -1.55
C VAL A 43 -5.88 40.04 -2.60
N ASP A 44 -5.45 40.79 -3.62
CA ASP A 44 -6.28 41.22 -4.74
C ASP A 44 -6.57 40.06 -5.71
N GLU A 45 -7.64 40.22 -6.50
CA GLU A 45 -8.16 39.19 -7.43
C GLU A 45 -7.14 38.77 -8.49
N ASP A 46 -6.38 39.71 -9.04
CA ASP A 46 -5.32 39.44 -10.04
C ASP A 46 -4.25 38.46 -9.54
N VAL A 47 -3.91 38.52 -8.24
CA VAL A 47 -2.91 37.64 -7.63
C VAL A 47 -3.49 36.24 -7.40
N VAL A 48 -4.78 36.14 -7.07
CA VAL A 48 -5.47 34.87 -6.90
C VAL A 48 -5.54 34.12 -8.24
N GLU A 49 -5.84 34.81 -9.32
CA GLU A 49 -5.83 34.24 -10.67
C GLU A 49 -4.45 33.70 -11.07
N LEU A 50 -3.38 34.46 -10.76
CA LEU A 50 -2.02 34.01 -11.02
C LEU A 50 -1.68 32.73 -10.25
N ILE A 51 -2.00 32.70 -8.95
CA ILE A 51 -1.76 31.53 -8.10
C ILE A 51 -2.57 30.33 -8.58
N GLU A 52 -3.79 30.53 -9.06
CA GLU A 52 -4.59 29.46 -9.64
C GLU A 52 -3.89 28.83 -10.84
N ILE A 53 -3.36 29.63 -11.76
CA ILE A 53 -2.62 29.14 -12.94
C ILE A 53 -1.38 28.34 -12.50
N GLU A 54 -0.59 28.88 -11.58
CA GLU A 54 0.61 28.19 -11.06
C GLU A 54 0.28 26.83 -10.43
N ILE A 55 -0.80 26.74 -9.66
CA ILE A 55 -1.21 25.47 -9.03
C ILE A 55 -1.69 24.47 -10.10
N ARG A 56 -2.39 24.92 -11.15
CA ARG A 56 -2.83 24.04 -12.24
C ARG A 56 -1.66 23.45 -13.02
N GLU A 57 -0.64 24.26 -13.28
CA GLU A 57 0.61 23.80 -13.90
C GLU A 57 1.31 22.79 -12.99
N LEU A 58 1.46 23.11 -11.71
CA LEU A 58 2.09 22.22 -10.74
C LEU A 58 1.36 20.88 -10.65
N LEU A 59 0.02 20.87 -10.57
CA LEU A 59 -0.75 19.63 -10.58
C LEU A 59 -0.47 18.78 -11.82
N SER A 60 -0.38 19.43 -12.99
CA SER A 60 -0.09 18.77 -14.27
C SER A 60 1.31 18.16 -14.28
N ASP A 61 2.32 18.85 -13.73
CA ASP A 61 3.70 18.35 -13.61
C ASP A 61 3.80 17.07 -12.77
N PHE A 62 3.01 16.97 -11.69
CA PHE A 62 2.93 15.76 -10.85
C PHE A 62 1.97 14.70 -11.44
N GLY A 63 1.47 14.90 -12.65
CA GLY A 63 0.60 13.99 -13.38
C GLY A 63 -0.80 13.87 -12.80
N TYR A 64 -1.30 14.93 -12.18
CA TYR A 64 -2.71 15.12 -11.83
C TYR A 64 -3.43 15.89 -12.95
N ASP A 65 -4.76 15.87 -12.94
CA ASP A 65 -5.57 16.59 -13.92
C ASP A 65 -5.70 18.06 -13.53
N GLY A 66 -4.66 18.87 -13.79
CA GLY A 66 -4.65 20.29 -13.42
C GLY A 66 -5.74 21.13 -14.10
N VAL A 67 -6.29 20.67 -15.22
CA VAL A 67 -7.37 21.38 -15.94
C VAL A 67 -8.72 21.15 -15.27
N ASN A 68 -9.06 19.89 -14.96
CA ASN A 68 -10.37 19.57 -14.38
C ASN A 68 -10.38 19.47 -12.84
N SER A 69 -9.24 19.58 -12.17
CA SER A 69 -9.20 19.61 -10.71
C SER A 69 -9.91 20.87 -10.19
N PRO A 70 -10.85 20.74 -9.24
CA PRO A 70 -11.57 21.87 -8.69
C PRO A 70 -10.64 22.68 -7.79
N ILE A 71 -10.59 23.98 -8.04
CA ILE A 71 -9.87 24.97 -7.24
C ILE A 71 -10.91 25.92 -6.66
N ILE A 72 -10.94 26.05 -5.34
CA ILE A 72 -11.89 26.88 -4.62
C ILE A 72 -11.13 27.94 -3.85
N CYS A 73 -11.50 29.20 -4.08
CA CYS A 73 -10.90 30.37 -3.44
C CYS A 73 -11.77 30.85 -2.27
N GLY A 74 -11.16 31.12 -1.12
CA GLY A 74 -11.87 31.66 0.03
C GLY A 74 -10.99 31.96 1.24
N SER A 75 -11.64 32.18 2.38
CA SER A 75 -11.01 32.47 3.66
C SER A 75 -11.65 31.61 4.75
N ALA A 76 -10.92 30.58 5.17
CA ALA A 76 -11.37 29.70 6.25
C ALA A 76 -11.56 30.47 7.58
N LEU A 77 -10.82 31.56 7.78
CA LEU A 77 -10.92 32.38 8.99
C LEU A 77 -12.20 33.23 9.00
N LEU A 78 -12.59 33.81 7.87
CA LEU A 78 -13.87 34.51 7.74
C LEU A 78 -15.05 33.55 7.86
N ALA A 79 -14.96 32.38 7.22
CA ALA A 79 -15.95 31.31 7.36
C ALA A 79 -16.14 30.89 8.82
N LEU A 80 -15.04 30.71 9.56
CA LEU A 80 -15.09 30.35 10.98
C LEU A 80 -15.72 31.44 11.86
N ARG A 81 -15.60 32.71 11.47
CA ARG A 81 -16.24 33.85 12.14
C ARG A 81 -17.71 34.02 11.77
N GLY A 82 -18.25 33.15 10.91
CA GLY A 82 -19.64 33.21 10.47
C GLY A 82 -19.90 34.29 9.40
N ASP A 83 -18.87 34.70 8.67
CA ASP A 83 -19.05 35.62 7.55
C ASP A 83 -19.78 34.93 6.39
N THR A 84 -20.83 35.57 5.90
CA THR A 84 -21.69 35.07 4.81
C THR A 84 -21.29 35.61 3.44
N SER A 85 -20.20 36.37 3.35
CA SER A 85 -19.61 36.81 2.08
C SER A 85 -19.19 35.62 1.19
N GLU A 86 -19.05 35.81 -0.13
CA GLU A 86 -18.69 34.74 -1.07
C GLU A 86 -17.39 34.00 -0.74
N ILE A 87 -16.48 34.67 -0.02
CA ILE A 87 -15.19 34.15 0.43
C ILE A 87 -15.23 33.53 1.84
N GLY A 88 -16.36 33.62 2.55
CA GLY A 88 -16.56 33.08 3.90
C GLY A 88 -17.22 31.70 3.91
N GLU A 89 -18.35 31.56 4.61
CA GLU A 89 -19.09 30.29 4.70
C GLU A 89 -19.47 29.67 3.33
N PRO A 90 -19.93 30.44 2.31
CA PRO A 90 -20.18 29.95 0.97
C PRO A 90 -18.98 29.29 0.30
N SER A 91 -17.74 29.76 0.49
CA SER A 91 -16.56 29.13 -0.12
C SER A 91 -16.31 27.73 0.45
N ILE A 92 -16.57 27.52 1.74
CA ILE A 92 -16.46 26.20 2.36
C ILE A 92 -17.56 25.26 1.86
N ARG A 93 -18.77 25.76 1.65
CA ARG A 93 -19.85 24.98 1.03
C ARG A 93 -19.50 24.58 -0.40
N ARG A 94 -18.93 25.49 -1.19
CA ARG A 94 -18.40 25.17 -2.54
C ARG A 94 -17.30 24.13 -2.49
N LEU A 95 -16.38 24.21 -1.53
CA LEU A 95 -15.33 23.21 -1.32
C LEU A 95 -15.93 21.82 -1.02
N LEU A 96 -16.93 21.75 -0.13
CA LEU A 96 -17.61 20.49 0.20
C LEU A 96 -18.34 19.91 -1.02
N ASN A 97 -19.05 20.73 -1.79
CA ASN A 97 -19.72 20.27 -3.01
C ASN A 97 -18.71 19.75 -4.04
N ALA A 98 -17.59 20.45 -4.21
CA ALA A 98 -16.53 20.00 -5.11
C ALA A 98 -15.89 18.68 -4.66
N ILE A 99 -15.77 18.44 -3.34
CA ILE A 99 -15.34 17.16 -2.80
C ILE A 99 -16.34 16.06 -3.17
N ASP A 100 -17.63 16.29 -2.95
CA ASP A 100 -18.69 15.31 -3.22
C ASP A 100 -18.79 14.96 -4.72
N GLU A 101 -18.58 15.93 -5.60
CA GLU A 101 -18.63 15.74 -7.06
C GLU A 101 -17.33 15.16 -7.65
N HIS A 102 -16.18 15.61 -7.17
CA HIS A 102 -14.88 15.31 -7.79
C HIS A 102 -14.17 14.09 -7.21
N ILE A 103 -14.36 13.81 -5.92
CA ILE A 103 -13.76 12.64 -5.28
C ILE A 103 -14.79 11.50 -5.36
N PRO A 104 -14.60 10.53 -6.27
CA PRO A 104 -15.55 9.43 -6.39
C PRO A 104 -15.53 8.64 -5.09
N THR A 105 -16.72 8.28 -4.60
CA THR A 105 -16.82 7.27 -3.55
C THR A 105 -16.10 6.02 -4.05
N PRO A 106 -15.13 5.47 -3.29
CA PRO A 106 -14.40 4.29 -3.74
C PRO A 106 -15.41 3.20 -4.05
N VAL A 107 -15.38 2.73 -5.30
CA VAL A 107 -16.23 1.62 -5.73
C VAL A 107 -15.73 0.40 -4.97
N ARG A 108 -16.43 0.08 -3.89
CA ARG A 108 -16.18 -1.13 -3.12
C ARG A 108 -16.54 -2.30 -4.01
N ASP A 109 -15.54 -3.11 -4.28
CA ASP A 109 -15.71 -4.31 -5.07
C ASP A 109 -16.45 -5.35 -4.23
N TYR A 110 -17.72 -5.57 -4.54
CA TYR A 110 -18.57 -6.55 -3.85
C TYR A 110 -18.62 -7.90 -4.59
N THR A 111 -18.19 -7.94 -5.85
CA THR A 111 -18.35 -9.08 -6.76
C THR A 111 -17.11 -9.97 -6.80
N SER A 112 -15.92 -9.39 -6.60
CA SER A 112 -14.69 -10.16 -6.51
C SER A 112 -14.72 -11.15 -5.33
N PRO A 113 -13.87 -12.19 -5.38
CA PRO A 113 -13.70 -13.10 -4.28
C PRO A 113 -13.37 -12.39 -2.96
N SER A 114 -14.00 -12.83 -1.87
CA SER A 114 -13.80 -12.23 -0.55
C SER A 114 -12.33 -12.30 -0.13
N LEU A 115 -11.81 -11.20 0.42
CA LEU A 115 -10.42 -11.09 0.88
C LEU A 115 -10.37 -10.31 2.19
N LEU A 116 -10.02 -10.98 3.28
CA LEU A 116 -9.97 -10.45 4.63
C LEU A 116 -8.56 -10.66 5.23
N PRO A 117 -7.74 -9.60 5.28
CA PRO A 117 -6.49 -9.62 6.04
C PRO A 117 -6.79 -9.73 7.54
N ILE A 118 -6.12 -10.65 8.22
CA ILE A 118 -6.32 -10.87 9.65
C ILE A 118 -5.46 -9.91 10.45
N ASP A 119 -6.12 -9.11 11.28
CA ASP A 119 -5.50 -8.18 12.22
C ASP A 119 -5.25 -8.86 13.57
N ASN A 120 -6.23 -9.60 14.05
CA ASN A 120 -6.17 -10.30 15.34
C ASN A 120 -7.04 -11.56 15.33
N ALA A 121 -6.78 -12.48 16.25
CA ALA A 121 -7.59 -13.68 16.44
C ALA A 121 -7.71 -14.00 17.93
N PHE A 122 -8.84 -14.54 18.33
CA PHE A 122 -9.08 -14.98 19.71
C PHE A 122 -10.01 -16.19 19.71
N THR A 123 -10.01 -16.94 20.81
CA THR A 123 -10.91 -18.09 20.98
C THR A 123 -12.08 -17.69 21.88
N VAL A 124 -13.28 -18.05 21.46
CA VAL A 124 -14.48 -17.97 22.30
C VAL A 124 -14.75 -19.37 22.86
N PRO A 125 -14.73 -19.55 24.20
CA PRO A 125 -15.03 -20.84 24.83
C PRO A 125 -16.36 -21.41 24.33
N GLY A 126 -16.34 -22.67 23.89
CA GLY A 126 -17.53 -23.36 23.38
C GLY A 126 -18.00 -22.97 21.97
N ARG A 127 -17.41 -21.95 21.33
CA ARG A 127 -17.74 -21.57 19.94
C ARG A 127 -16.61 -21.83 18.94
N GLY A 128 -15.36 -21.57 19.31
CA GLY A 128 -14.21 -21.76 18.43
C GLY A 128 -13.37 -20.50 18.26
N THR A 129 -12.58 -20.45 17.17
CA THR A 129 -11.65 -19.35 16.89
C THR A 129 -12.32 -18.29 16.04
N VAL A 130 -12.31 -17.05 16.52
CA VAL A 130 -12.81 -15.87 15.81
C VAL A 130 -11.62 -15.08 15.29
N VAL A 131 -11.62 -14.78 14.00
CA VAL A 131 -10.64 -13.89 13.36
C VAL A 131 -11.25 -12.52 13.13
N ILE A 132 -10.52 -11.47 13.46
CA ILE A 132 -10.91 -10.08 13.26
C ILE A 132 -10.10 -9.53 12.09
N GLY A 133 -10.79 -8.84 11.19
CA GLY A 133 -10.16 -8.10 10.12
C GLY A 133 -11.16 -7.18 9.42
N THR A 134 -10.63 -6.30 8.57
CA THR A 134 -11.45 -5.50 7.68
C THR A 134 -11.56 -6.20 6.33
N LEU A 135 -12.78 -6.43 5.85
CA LEU A 135 -13.00 -7.06 4.55
C LEU A 135 -12.52 -6.11 3.45
N TYR A 136 -11.47 -6.48 2.71
CA TYR A 136 -10.84 -5.59 1.72
C TYR A 136 -11.62 -5.53 0.41
N ARG A 137 -12.10 -6.69 -0.07
CA ARG A 137 -12.94 -6.83 -1.26
C ARG A 137 -13.86 -8.04 -1.12
N GLY A 138 -14.89 -8.08 -1.95
CA GLY A 138 -15.90 -9.11 -2.03
C GLY A 138 -16.96 -9.03 -0.93
N THR A 139 -17.76 -10.09 -0.87
CA THR A 139 -18.80 -10.27 0.14
C THR A 139 -18.57 -11.60 0.85
N LEU A 140 -18.53 -11.59 2.18
CA LEU A 140 -18.38 -12.80 2.99
C LEU A 140 -19.73 -13.20 3.59
N LYS A 141 -20.23 -14.37 3.22
CA LYS A 141 -21.51 -14.90 3.72
C LYS A 141 -21.30 -15.86 4.87
N LYS A 142 -22.29 -15.93 5.77
CA LYS A 142 -22.38 -16.98 6.77
C LYS A 142 -22.42 -18.35 6.09
N ASN A 143 -21.73 -19.33 6.67
CA ASN A 143 -21.51 -20.68 6.15
C ASN A 143 -20.71 -20.78 4.85
N ALA A 144 -20.05 -19.70 4.40
CA ALA A 144 -19.18 -19.76 3.23
C ALA A 144 -17.92 -20.61 3.48
N GLU A 145 -17.49 -21.34 2.45
CA GLU A 145 -16.20 -22.01 2.41
C GLU A 145 -15.09 -21.00 2.12
N VAL A 146 -14.04 -21.03 2.95
CA VAL A 146 -12.93 -20.08 2.90
C VAL A 146 -11.60 -20.79 3.11
N GLU A 147 -10.54 -20.16 2.65
CA GLU A 147 -9.17 -20.60 2.86
C GLU A 147 -8.43 -19.60 3.73
N LEU A 148 -7.75 -20.13 4.74
CA LEU A 148 -6.79 -19.40 5.55
C LEU A 148 -5.40 -19.61 4.95
N LEU A 149 -4.84 -18.57 4.37
CA LEU A 149 -3.57 -18.57 3.66
C LEU A 149 -2.54 -17.71 4.38
N GLY A 150 -1.31 -18.21 4.49
CA GLY A 150 -0.14 -17.40 4.85
C GLY A 150 0.86 -18.16 5.71
N PHE A 151 2.11 -17.70 5.67
CA PHE A 151 3.23 -18.30 6.42
C PHE A 151 3.35 -19.82 6.17
N ASP A 152 3.32 -20.20 4.89
CA ASP A 152 3.36 -21.60 4.41
C ASP A 152 2.12 -22.46 4.71
N GLU A 153 1.12 -21.92 5.42
CA GLU A 153 -0.12 -22.65 5.73
C GLU A 153 -1.20 -22.36 4.69
N ASN A 154 -1.89 -23.43 4.28
CA ASN A 154 -3.13 -23.37 3.48
C ASN A 154 -4.17 -24.27 4.11
N ILE A 155 -5.14 -23.66 4.80
CA ILE A 155 -6.13 -24.39 5.59
C ILE A 155 -7.53 -24.06 5.08
N LYS A 156 -8.22 -25.06 4.54
CA LYS A 156 -9.63 -24.96 4.18
C LYS A 156 -10.49 -25.00 5.44
N THR A 157 -11.40 -24.04 5.56
CA THR A 157 -12.34 -23.95 6.68
C THR A 157 -13.67 -23.36 6.22
N THR A 158 -14.63 -23.32 7.12
CA THR A 158 -15.96 -22.73 6.89
C THR A 158 -16.22 -21.64 7.92
N VAL A 159 -16.82 -20.54 7.47
CA VAL A 159 -17.20 -19.44 8.34
C VAL A 159 -18.55 -19.75 8.98
N SER A 160 -18.56 -20.15 10.24
CA SER A 160 -19.79 -20.55 10.94
C SER A 160 -20.70 -19.36 11.26
N ASP A 161 -20.12 -18.21 11.60
CA ASP A 161 -20.85 -16.98 11.90
C ASP A 161 -20.01 -15.77 11.51
N VAL A 162 -20.67 -14.70 11.07
CA VAL A 162 -20.05 -13.42 10.75
C VAL A 162 -20.68 -12.35 11.63
N GLN A 163 -19.86 -11.56 12.31
CA GLN A 163 -20.33 -10.51 13.21
C GLN A 163 -19.76 -9.15 12.82
N VAL A 164 -20.63 -8.14 12.78
CA VAL A 164 -20.28 -6.73 12.58
C VAL A 164 -20.77 -5.97 13.81
N PHE A 165 -19.89 -5.24 14.50
CA PHE A 165 -20.22 -4.52 15.75
C PHE A 165 -20.96 -5.38 16.80
N LYS A 166 -20.49 -6.61 17.05
CA LYS A 166 -21.07 -7.60 18.00
C LYS A 166 -22.48 -8.10 17.63
N LYS A 167 -22.98 -7.82 16.43
CA LYS A 167 -24.24 -8.35 15.90
C LYS A 167 -23.95 -9.36 14.80
N SER A 168 -24.58 -10.52 14.86
CA SER A 168 -24.48 -11.51 13.78
C SER A 168 -25.23 -11.03 12.54
N VAL A 169 -24.57 -11.10 11.39
CA VAL A 169 -25.12 -10.71 10.09
C VAL A 169 -25.09 -11.90 9.13
N LEU A 170 -25.99 -11.91 8.14
CA LEU A 170 -26.03 -12.97 7.12
C LEU A 170 -24.89 -12.83 6.10
N GLU A 171 -24.54 -11.58 5.78
CA GLU A 171 -23.45 -11.23 4.88
C GLU A 171 -22.73 -9.98 5.39
N ALA A 172 -21.42 -9.93 5.15
CA ALA A 172 -20.57 -8.77 5.36
C ALA A 172 -20.01 -8.29 4.03
N LYS A 173 -19.90 -6.97 3.87
CA LYS A 173 -19.48 -6.34 2.61
C LYS A 173 -18.10 -5.73 2.76
N ALA A 174 -17.42 -5.53 1.63
CA ALA A 174 -16.13 -4.87 1.60
C ALA A 174 -16.20 -3.52 2.36
N GLY A 175 -15.20 -3.27 3.20
CA GLY A 175 -15.10 -2.13 4.12
C GLY A 175 -15.65 -2.37 5.52
N ASP A 176 -16.38 -3.47 5.77
CA ASP A 176 -16.85 -3.81 7.11
C ASP A 176 -15.71 -4.41 7.95
N ASN A 177 -15.58 -3.95 9.20
CA ASN A 177 -14.75 -4.61 10.19
C ASN A 177 -15.55 -5.76 10.82
N ILE A 178 -15.09 -6.99 10.61
CA ILE A 178 -15.85 -8.19 10.93
C ILE A 178 -15.08 -9.14 11.83
N GLY A 179 -15.83 -9.84 12.68
CA GLY A 179 -15.40 -11.04 13.37
C GLY A 179 -15.95 -12.28 12.65
N ALA A 180 -15.10 -13.09 12.05
CA ALA A 180 -15.48 -14.34 11.39
C ALA A 180 -15.14 -15.54 12.29
N LEU A 181 -16.14 -16.34 12.66
CA LEU A 181 -15.96 -17.57 13.44
C LEU A 181 -15.57 -18.72 12.51
N LEU A 182 -14.36 -19.26 12.67
CA LEU A 182 -13.85 -20.36 11.85
C LEU A 182 -14.12 -21.73 12.50
N ARG A 183 -14.59 -22.68 11.69
CA ARG A 183 -14.86 -24.05 12.13
C ARG A 183 -13.59 -24.91 12.09
N GLY A 184 -13.31 -25.60 13.20
CA GLY A 184 -12.23 -26.59 13.24
C GLY A 184 -10.81 -26.01 13.24
N VAL A 185 -10.66 -24.69 13.30
CA VAL A 185 -9.36 -24.02 13.34
C VAL A 185 -8.98 -23.70 14.78
N ARG A 186 -7.78 -24.10 15.19
CA ARG A 186 -7.22 -23.80 16.51
C ARG A 186 -6.48 -22.45 16.47
N ILE A 187 -6.55 -21.70 17.56
CA ILE A 187 -5.95 -20.36 17.63
C ILE A 187 -4.45 -20.32 17.37
N HIS A 188 -3.68 -21.34 17.78
CA HIS A 188 -2.22 -21.36 17.57
C HIS A 188 -1.80 -21.42 16.10
N VAL A 189 -2.70 -21.85 15.21
CA VAL A 189 -2.43 -21.90 13.78
C VAL A 189 -2.73 -20.55 13.13
N VAL A 190 -3.61 -19.75 13.73
CA VAL A 190 -3.98 -18.43 13.24
C VAL A 190 -3.04 -17.39 13.83
N ARG A 191 -2.48 -16.57 12.95
CA ARG A 191 -1.64 -15.44 13.33
C ARG A 191 -2.00 -14.20 12.53
N ARG A 192 -1.76 -13.05 13.13
CA ARG A 192 -1.82 -11.76 12.45
C ARG A 192 -0.97 -11.81 11.18
N GLY A 193 -1.50 -11.27 10.09
CA GLY A 193 -0.82 -11.29 8.81
C GLY A 193 -1.25 -12.40 7.86
N MET A 194 -1.97 -13.42 8.36
CA MET A 194 -2.64 -14.37 7.48
C MET A 194 -3.81 -13.70 6.74
N LEU A 195 -4.22 -14.32 5.65
CA LEU A 195 -5.32 -13.88 4.81
C LEU A 195 -6.43 -14.93 4.84
N LEU A 196 -7.66 -14.50 5.10
CA LEU A 196 -8.85 -15.31 4.90
C LEU A 196 -9.47 -14.92 3.56
N CYS A 197 -9.56 -15.85 2.61
CA CYS A 197 -10.14 -15.58 1.28
C CYS A 197 -11.16 -16.62 0.88
N ALA A 198 -11.92 -16.35 -0.18
CA ALA A 198 -12.75 -17.39 -0.79
C ALA A 198 -11.87 -18.58 -1.24
N SER A 199 -12.38 -19.81 -1.12
CA SER A 199 -11.59 -20.99 -1.48
C SER A 199 -11.14 -20.93 -2.95
N GLY A 200 -9.84 -21.16 -3.19
CA GLY A 200 -9.24 -21.19 -4.51
C GLY A 200 -9.06 -19.83 -5.19
N SER A 201 -9.36 -18.72 -4.51
CA SER A 201 -9.26 -17.39 -5.13
C SER A 201 -7.82 -16.86 -5.21
N GLU A 202 -6.97 -17.23 -4.26
CA GLU A 202 -5.59 -16.74 -4.14
C GLU A 202 -4.60 -17.91 -4.09
N LYS A 203 -3.36 -17.65 -4.51
CA LYS A 203 -2.28 -18.64 -4.48
C LYS A 203 -1.16 -18.18 -3.55
N LEU A 204 -0.60 -19.14 -2.81
CA LEU A 204 0.60 -18.94 -2.02
C LEU A 204 1.84 -18.99 -2.92
N SER A 205 2.64 -17.93 -2.87
CA SER A 205 3.94 -17.87 -3.54
C SER A 205 4.98 -17.24 -2.61
N ASN A 206 6.24 -17.50 -2.89
CA ASN A 206 7.40 -16.86 -2.26
C ASN A 206 8.20 -16.00 -3.26
N HIS A 207 7.91 -16.09 -4.56
CA HIS A 207 8.59 -15.34 -5.62
C HIS A 207 7.61 -14.35 -6.27
N TYR A 208 8.04 -13.09 -6.37
CA TYR A 208 7.26 -11.99 -6.94
C TYR A 208 8.17 -11.05 -7.75
N GLU A 209 7.63 -10.42 -8.78
CA GLU A 209 8.27 -9.38 -9.59
C GLU A 209 7.55 -8.05 -9.37
N ALA A 210 8.29 -7.01 -9.01
CA ALA A 210 7.70 -5.72 -8.71
C ALA A 210 8.60 -4.57 -9.17
N LYS A 211 7.99 -3.41 -9.41
CA LYS A 211 8.72 -2.16 -9.53
C LYS A 211 8.79 -1.50 -8.16
N ILE A 212 9.98 -1.10 -7.75
CA ILE A 212 10.22 -0.45 -6.46
C ILE A 212 10.82 0.92 -6.68
N TYR A 213 10.36 1.88 -5.89
CA TYR A 213 10.99 3.16 -5.69
C TYR A 213 11.83 3.14 -4.42
N PHE A 214 13.11 3.48 -4.51
CA PHE A 214 13.94 3.70 -3.33
C PHE A 214 13.81 5.15 -2.89
N LEU A 215 13.46 5.37 -1.62
CA LEU A 215 13.33 6.70 -1.06
C LEU A 215 14.70 7.39 -1.05
N SER A 216 14.72 8.65 -1.47
CA SER A 216 15.89 9.51 -1.44
C SER A 216 16.27 9.88 -0.01
N ARG A 217 17.46 10.47 0.18
CA ARG A 217 17.89 10.98 1.49
C ARG A 217 16.97 12.07 2.03
N ALA A 218 16.41 12.92 1.15
CA ALA A 218 15.50 13.98 1.55
C ALA A 218 14.19 13.42 2.12
N GLU A 219 13.70 12.30 1.57
CA GLU A 219 12.49 11.61 2.01
C GLU A 219 12.73 10.67 3.23
N GLY A 220 13.90 10.74 3.87
CA GLY A 220 14.25 9.88 5.02
C GLY A 220 14.68 8.47 4.64
N GLY A 221 15.00 8.23 3.37
CA GLY A 221 15.52 6.96 2.86
C GLY A 221 17.02 6.79 3.03
N ARG A 222 17.63 5.95 2.17
CA ARG A 222 19.06 5.63 2.27
C ARG A 222 19.92 6.76 1.71
N SER A 223 21.13 6.91 2.27
CA SER A 223 22.18 7.75 1.67
C SER A 223 23.13 6.96 0.78
N LYS A 224 23.22 5.64 0.97
CA LYS A 224 24.10 4.75 0.22
C LYS A 224 23.29 3.98 -0.83
N PRO A 225 23.89 3.69 -1.99
CA PRO A 225 23.25 2.87 -3.01
C PRO A 225 22.88 1.48 -2.50
N VAL A 226 21.95 0.87 -3.21
CA VAL A 226 21.48 -0.50 -2.96
C VAL A 226 21.98 -1.40 -4.08
N THR A 227 22.62 -2.50 -3.70
CA THR A 227 23.08 -3.56 -4.60
C THR A 227 22.11 -4.73 -4.59
N SER A 228 22.22 -5.63 -5.57
CA SER A 228 21.43 -6.86 -5.59
C SER A 228 21.70 -7.74 -4.35
N ARG A 229 20.81 -8.70 -4.07
CA ARG A 229 20.80 -9.54 -2.85
C ARG A 229 20.57 -8.76 -1.55
N TYR A 230 19.84 -7.65 -1.65
CA TYR A 230 19.52 -6.82 -0.50
C TYR A 230 18.42 -7.49 0.34
N ILE A 231 18.69 -7.77 1.61
CA ILE A 231 17.75 -8.48 2.48
C ILE A 231 17.19 -7.51 3.51
N GLN A 232 15.87 -7.29 3.50
CA GLN A 232 15.19 -6.42 4.45
C GLN A 232 13.79 -6.91 4.77
N GLN A 233 13.14 -6.28 5.76
CA GLN A 233 11.75 -6.58 6.10
C GLN A 233 10.79 -5.89 5.13
N LEU A 234 10.01 -6.71 4.43
CA LEU A 234 8.90 -6.26 3.59
C LEU A 234 7.62 -6.25 4.42
N PHE A 235 6.91 -5.13 4.39
CA PHE A 235 5.62 -4.93 5.04
C PHE A 235 4.55 -4.81 3.96
N SER A 236 3.53 -5.65 4.05
CA SER A 236 2.38 -5.56 3.16
C SER A 236 1.10 -5.92 3.90
N LYS A 237 0.08 -5.05 3.76
CA LYS A 237 -1.17 -5.12 4.52
C LYS A 237 -0.90 -5.32 6.02
N THR A 238 -1.22 -6.49 6.56
CA THR A 238 -1.15 -6.81 7.99
C THR A 238 0.06 -7.65 8.38
N TRP A 239 0.87 -8.10 7.41
CA TRP A 239 2.05 -8.94 7.64
C TRP A 239 3.36 -8.24 7.32
N ASN A 240 4.41 -8.75 7.94
CA ASN A 240 5.79 -8.39 7.66
C ASN A 240 6.66 -9.65 7.60
N ILE A 241 7.56 -9.71 6.62
CA ILE A 241 8.48 -10.84 6.47
C ILE A 241 9.80 -10.37 5.88
N SER A 242 10.89 -11.03 6.26
CA SER A 242 12.18 -10.82 5.60
C SER A 242 12.09 -11.28 4.15
N CYS A 243 12.50 -10.40 3.25
CA CYS A 243 12.52 -10.58 1.81
C CYS A 243 13.93 -10.29 1.30
N ARG A 244 14.42 -11.15 0.40
CA ARG A 244 15.58 -10.89 -0.43
C ARG A 244 15.11 -10.20 -1.71
N ILE A 245 15.71 -9.06 -1.99
CA ILE A 245 15.45 -8.22 -3.14
C ILE A 245 16.64 -8.36 -4.09
N ASP A 246 16.40 -8.97 -5.24
CA ASP A 246 17.37 -9.09 -6.32
C ASP A 246 17.01 -8.06 -7.40
N ILE A 247 17.92 -7.11 -7.64
CA ILE A 247 17.76 -6.09 -8.69
C ILE A 247 17.96 -6.75 -10.05
N SER A 248 17.21 -6.31 -11.07
CA SER A 248 17.43 -6.78 -12.45
C SER A 248 18.92 -6.66 -12.83
N PRO A 249 19.51 -7.68 -13.46
CA PRO A 249 20.93 -7.68 -13.83
C PRO A 249 21.31 -6.49 -14.73
N ASP A 250 20.36 -5.93 -15.48
CA ASP A 250 20.59 -4.78 -16.35
C ASP A 250 20.90 -3.48 -15.59
N VAL A 251 20.44 -3.37 -14.34
CA VAL A 251 20.49 -2.11 -13.56
C VAL A 251 21.68 -2.09 -12.60
N GLY A 252 22.26 -3.24 -12.23
CA GLY A 252 23.49 -3.36 -11.41
C GLY A 252 23.39 -2.81 -9.98
N MET A 253 23.23 -1.49 -9.83
CA MET A 253 23.14 -0.74 -8.58
C MET A 253 22.09 0.37 -8.73
N ILE A 254 21.29 0.60 -7.69
CA ILE A 254 20.25 1.63 -7.69
C ILE A 254 20.63 2.75 -6.71
N MET A 255 20.47 3.99 -7.16
CA MET A 255 20.63 5.16 -6.31
C MET A 255 19.32 5.47 -5.56
N PRO A 256 19.39 5.97 -4.31
CA PRO A 256 18.22 6.48 -3.61
C PRO A 256 17.53 7.59 -4.44
N GLY A 257 16.22 7.50 -4.62
CA GLY A 257 15.43 8.39 -5.47
C GLY A 257 15.09 7.83 -6.85
N GLU A 258 15.49 6.59 -7.15
CA GLU A 258 15.23 5.95 -8.45
C GLU A 258 14.23 4.78 -8.36
N HIS A 259 13.64 4.46 -9.53
CA HIS A 259 12.80 3.29 -9.71
C HIS A 259 13.58 2.15 -10.35
N ALA A 260 13.34 0.92 -9.92
CA ALA A 260 13.87 -0.26 -10.59
C ALA A 260 12.91 -1.45 -10.56
N PRO A 261 12.95 -2.31 -11.62
CA PRO A 261 12.38 -3.64 -11.55
C PRO A 261 13.23 -4.54 -10.64
N VAL A 262 12.56 -5.26 -9.74
CA VAL A 262 13.21 -6.19 -8.81
C VAL A 262 12.44 -7.51 -8.72
N TYR A 263 13.19 -8.55 -8.36
CA TYR A 263 12.68 -9.86 -7.99
C TYR A 263 12.72 -10.00 -6.47
N LEU A 264 11.56 -10.30 -5.89
CA LEU A 264 11.35 -10.45 -4.46
C LEU A 264 11.25 -11.94 -4.12
N THR A 265 12.11 -12.40 -3.22
CA THR A 265 12.05 -13.74 -2.66
C THR A 265 11.75 -13.66 -1.16
N LEU A 266 10.58 -14.11 -0.75
CA LEU A 266 10.14 -14.14 0.65
C LEU A 266 10.69 -15.38 1.37
N MET A 267 11.00 -15.25 2.66
CA MET A 267 11.44 -16.38 3.49
C MET A 267 10.35 -17.46 3.66
N ARG A 268 9.07 -17.07 3.63
CA ARG A 268 7.90 -17.97 3.69
C ARG A 268 6.92 -17.59 2.60
N ARG A 269 6.10 -18.54 2.18
CA ARG A 269 5.03 -18.30 1.20
C ARG A 269 3.95 -17.44 1.83
N MET A 270 3.66 -16.33 1.17
CA MET A 270 2.59 -15.39 1.54
C MET A 270 1.66 -15.21 0.34
N VAL A 271 0.60 -14.44 0.55
CA VAL A 271 -0.28 -14.00 -0.53
C VAL A 271 -0.02 -12.52 -0.79
N MET A 272 0.31 -12.20 -2.05
CA MET A 272 0.35 -10.84 -2.57
C MET A 272 -0.53 -10.77 -3.80
N THR A 273 -1.56 -9.92 -3.76
CA THR A 273 -2.41 -9.69 -4.92
C THR A 273 -1.75 -8.76 -5.92
N LEU A 274 -2.17 -8.82 -7.18
CA LEU A 274 -1.75 -7.86 -8.21
C LEU A 274 -2.01 -6.42 -7.74
N GLY A 275 -1.01 -5.54 -7.89
CA GLY A 275 -1.11 -4.14 -7.48
C GLY A 275 -1.22 -3.93 -5.96
N GLN A 276 -0.90 -4.93 -5.13
CA GLN A 276 -0.88 -4.76 -3.68
C GLN A 276 0.33 -3.93 -3.27
N PRO A 277 0.14 -2.76 -2.62
CA PRO A 277 1.25 -1.94 -2.19
C PRO A 277 2.05 -2.63 -1.08
N PHE A 278 3.34 -2.37 -1.06
CA PHE A 278 4.23 -2.84 0.00
C PHE A 278 5.33 -1.81 0.26
N THR A 279 5.90 -1.87 1.45
CA THR A 279 7.03 -1.03 1.87
C THR A 279 8.16 -1.92 2.35
N ILE A 280 9.39 -1.47 2.16
CA ILE A 280 10.58 -2.12 2.68
C ILE A 280 11.14 -1.24 3.77
N ARG A 281 11.42 -1.85 4.92
CA ARG A 281 11.98 -1.15 6.08
C ARG A 281 13.32 -1.75 6.47
N GLU A 282 14.25 -0.85 6.78
CA GLU A 282 15.56 -1.14 7.33
C GLU A 282 15.68 -0.37 8.65
N ASN A 283 16.08 -1.03 9.73
CA ASN A 283 16.25 -0.40 11.05
C ASN A 283 15.04 0.45 11.50
N ASN A 284 13.82 -0.04 11.25
CA ASN A 284 12.56 0.66 11.49
C ASN A 284 12.31 1.94 10.65
N ALA A 285 13.17 2.29 9.70
CA ALA A 285 12.92 3.35 8.73
C ALA A 285 12.41 2.77 7.40
N THR A 286 11.48 3.44 6.74
CA THR A 286 11.03 3.03 5.39
C THR A 286 12.06 3.50 4.37
N VAL A 287 12.59 2.57 3.60
CA VAL A 287 13.67 2.85 2.62
C VAL A 287 13.20 2.70 1.18
N ALA A 288 12.09 1.99 0.96
CA ALA A 288 11.55 1.77 -0.37
C ALA A 288 10.04 1.51 -0.33
N THR A 289 9.37 1.86 -1.42
CA THR A 289 7.94 1.68 -1.63
C THR A 289 7.70 1.04 -2.99
N GLY A 290 6.82 0.03 -3.05
CA GLY A 290 6.38 -0.58 -4.28
C GLY A 290 4.87 -0.39 -4.46
N PRO A 291 4.38 0.19 -5.58
CA PRO A 291 2.96 0.32 -5.86
C PRO A 291 2.27 -1.04 -6.08
N GLY A 292 3.05 -2.10 -6.26
CA GLY A 292 2.59 -3.48 -6.17
C GLY A 292 3.19 -4.39 -7.23
N TYR A 293 2.91 -5.68 -7.07
CA TYR A 293 3.31 -6.76 -7.97
C TYR A 293 2.66 -6.61 -9.35
N ASN A 294 3.42 -6.84 -10.42
CA ASN A 294 2.91 -7.08 -11.76
C ASN A 294 2.92 -8.60 -12.02
N ALA A 295 1.80 -9.17 -12.42
CA ALA A 295 1.72 -10.58 -12.80
C ALA A 295 2.33 -10.78 -14.19
N SER A 296 3.64 -10.95 -14.24
CA SER A 296 4.29 -11.83 -15.21
C SER A 296 4.32 -13.21 -14.56
N ASP A 297 3.58 -14.17 -15.12
CA ASP A 297 3.52 -15.56 -14.64
C ASP A 297 4.92 -16.14 -14.31
N PRO A 298 5.19 -16.65 -13.09
CA PRO A 298 6.38 -17.44 -12.83
C PRO A 298 6.15 -18.95 -13.07
N CYS A 299 5.01 -19.36 -13.65
CA CYS A 299 4.73 -20.78 -13.89
C CYS A 299 5.27 -21.33 -15.22
N GLY A 300 6.16 -20.61 -15.92
CA GLY A 300 6.57 -21.01 -17.27
C GLY A 300 7.86 -20.41 -17.83
N SER A 301 8.83 -20.04 -17.00
CA SER A 301 10.18 -19.69 -17.48
C SER A 301 11.25 -20.39 -16.61
N PRO A 302 12.38 -20.78 -17.22
CA PRO A 302 13.19 -21.89 -16.73
C PRO A 302 13.79 -21.57 -15.37
N LEU A 303 13.81 -22.61 -14.54
CA LEU A 303 14.35 -22.62 -13.19
C LEU A 303 15.68 -21.84 -13.15
N LEU A 304 15.79 -20.93 -12.19
CA LEU A 304 17.05 -20.31 -11.77
C LEU A 304 18.12 -21.34 -11.32
N GLY A 305 17.81 -22.65 -11.37
CA GLY A 305 18.75 -23.76 -11.25
C GLY A 305 19.67 -23.95 -12.46
N ASP A 306 19.36 -23.36 -13.62
CA ASP A 306 20.17 -23.50 -14.84
C ASP A 306 21.26 -22.42 -14.98
N LEU A 307 21.25 -21.37 -14.14
CA LEU A 307 22.28 -20.32 -14.16
C LEU A 307 23.46 -20.59 -13.20
N PHE A 308 23.39 -21.64 -12.37
CA PHE A 308 24.50 -22.08 -11.52
C PHE A 308 24.45 -23.61 -11.33
N PRO A 309 25.21 -24.40 -12.11
CA PRO A 309 25.28 -25.83 -11.86
C PRO A 309 25.89 -26.09 -10.48
N LEU A 310 25.14 -26.79 -9.62
CA LEU A 310 25.53 -27.26 -8.28
C LEU A 310 26.86 -28.03 -8.26
N SER A 311 27.35 -28.49 -9.42
CA SER A 311 28.66 -29.13 -9.58
C SER A 311 29.85 -28.19 -9.38
N GLN A 312 29.67 -26.86 -9.45
CA GLN A 312 30.75 -25.90 -9.19
C GLN A 312 30.90 -25.48 -7.72
N MET A 313 29.91 -25.76 -6.85
CA MET A 313 29.99 -25.46 -5.42
C MET A 313 30.73 -26.53 -4.59
N GLN A 314 30.83 -27.77 -5.09
CA GLN A 314 31.58 -28.82 -4.39
C GLN A 314 33.10 -28.70 -4.57
N GLY A 315 33.58 -28.08 -5.67
CA GLY A 315 35.01 -27.92 -5.93
C GLY A 315 35.68 -26.76 -5.19
N SER A 316 34.93 -25.76 -4.71
CA SER A 316 35.48 -24.61 -3.99
C SER A 316 35.58 -24.84 -2.48
N TYR A 317 34.68 -25.62 -1.90
CA TYR A 317 34.67 -25.93 -0.46
C TYR A 317 35.84 -26.81 0.01
N GLU A 318 36.42 -27.63 -0.88
CA GLU A 318 37.58 -28.48 -0.55
C GLU A 318 38.93 -27.76 -0.68
N LYS A 319 39.03 -26.74 -1.55
CA LYS A 319 40.27 -25.96 -1.72
C LYS A 319 40.50 -24.95 -0.58
N ASP A 320 39.44 -24.36 -0.04
CA ASP A 320 39.57 -23.35 1.02
C ASP A 320 39.87 -23.95 2.41
N ARG A 321 39.64 -25.26 2.62
CA ARG A 321 40.11 -25.96 3.84
C ARG A 321 41.58 -26.34 3.80
N LEU A 322 42.16 -26.60 2.62
CA LEU A 322 43.57 -26.99 2.49
C LEU A 322 44.52 -25.81 2.64
N ASN A 323 44.10 -24.59 2.26
CA ASN A 323 44.94 -23.40 2.40
C ASN A 323 44.93 -22.77 3.80
N ALA A 324 43.96 -23.10 4.65
CA ALA A 324 43.88 -22.59 6.02
C ALA A 324 44.74 -23.36 7.05
N ILE A 325 45.39 -24.46 6.63
CA ILE A 325 46.19 -25.34 7.53
C ILE A 325 47.70 -25.11 7.38
N VAL A 326 48.17 -24.31 6.41
CA VAL A 326 49.62 -24.15 6.09
C VAL A 326 50.21 -22.80 6.49
N LEU A 327 49.49 -21.98 7.27
CA LEU A 327 50.07 -20.77 7.88
C LEU A 327 49.79 -20.75 9.38
N SER A 328 50.51 -21.63 10.07
CA SER A 328 50.84 -21.57 11.50
C SER A 328 52.34 -21.35 11.64
#